data_AF-A0AAW1DC23-F1
#
_entry.id   AF-A0AAW1DC23-F1
#
_cell.length_a   1.000
_cell.length_b   1.000
_cell.length_c   1.000
_cell.angle_alpha   90.00
_cell.angle_beta   90.00
_cell.angle_gamma   90.00
#
_symmetry.space_group_name_H-M   'P 1'
#
loop_
_entity.id
_entity.type
_entity.pdbx_description
1 polymer ?
#
loop_
_entity_poly.entity_id
_entity_poly.type
_entity_poly.pdbx_seq_one_letter_code
_entity_poly.pdbx_strand_id
1 'polypeptide(L)'
;MSPTNDTEIFCLNESNIENNDLSCHYFTSKVQWTYVFSFKSVKFAATLNRNATIGDQVVLSSDASWAATNILLGTPVMPTATGHSGAIPSNEECGIRDVWAHNLKEEFKVIRQVIHKYNYVAMDTEFPGVVARPIGEFRSTADYQYQLLRCNVDLLRIIQLGLTFLDDQGKPPAGSYSTWQFNFKFNLSEDMYAQDSIDLLQNSGIQFKKHEEEGIDPLDFAELLITSGIVLVENIKWLSFHSGYDFGYLLKLLTDQNLPNDESEFFELLKIYFPTVYDVKYLMKSCKNLKGGLQEVADQLELTRVGPQHQAGSDSLLTGMAFFKMREMFFEDNIDDGKYCGHLYGLGTSFAVNGNSFHDNGDNGSNS
;
A
#
# COMPACT_ATOMS: atom_id res chain seq x y z
N MET A 1 -14.35 29.02 36.57
CA MET A 1 -15.71 28.47 36.63
C MET A 1 -16.17 28.26 35.20
N SER A 2 -16.13 27.00 34.76
CA SER A 2 -16.61 26.52 33.46
C SER A 2 -18.13 26.45 33.44
N PRO A 3 -18.73 26.41 32.24
CA PRO A 3 -19.71 25.36 31.92
C PRO A 3 -19.36 24.71 30.55
N THR A 4 -18.92 23.45 30.54
CA THR A 4 -19.71 22.22 30.31
C THR A 4 -20.14 22.01 28.85
N ASN A 5 -19.38 21.15 28.17
CA ASN A 5 -19.73 20.45 26.94
C ASN A 5 -20.81 19.40 27.27
N ASP A 6 -22.01 19.54 26.73
CA ASP A 6 -22.96 18.44 26.64
C ASP A 6 -22.87 17.86 25.23
N THR A 7 -22.00 16.86 25.06
CA THR A 7 -22.04 15.95 23.93
C THR A 7 -23.00 14.83 24.33
N GLU A 8 -24.26 14.91 23.91
CA GLU A 8 -25.24 13.84 24.09
C GLU A 8 -24.75 12.57 23.37
N ILE A 9 -24.39 11.54 24.15
CA ILE A 9 -24.09 10.21 23.66
C ILE A 9 -25.42 9.49 23.44
N PHE A 10 -25.81 9.29 22.18
CA PHE A 10 -26.93 8.41 21.84
C PHE A 10 -26.54 6.95 22.14
N CYS A 11 -26.97 6.43 23.30
CA CYS A 11 -27.05 4.99 23.52
C CYS A 11 -28.24 4.45 22.70
N LEU A 12 -27.97 3.79 21.57
CA LEU A 12 -28.99 3.03 20.86
C LEU A 12 -29.19 1.68 21.57
N ASN A 13 -30.30 1.57 22.31
CA ASN A 13 -30.85 0.30 22.80
C ASN A 13 -31.22 -0.61 21.61
N GLU A 14 -30.99 -1.92 21.76
CA GLU A 14 -31.30 -3.00 20.77
C GLU A 14 -32.76 -3.08 20.32
N SER A 15 -33.67 -2.22 20.80
CA SER A 15 -35.09 -2.24 20.46
C SER A 15 -35.50 -1.31 19.31
N ASN A 16 -34.57 -0.60 18.65
CA ASN A 16 -34.88 0.33 17.55
C ASN A 16 -34.32 -0.07 16.17
N ILE A 17 -33.91 -1.33 15.98
CA ILE A 17 -33.51 -1.86 14.66
C ILE A 17 -34.75 -2.27 13.86
N GLU A 18 -35.65 -1.33 13.59
CA GLU A 18 -36.64 -1.44 12.53
C GLU A 18 -36.84 -0.05 11.94
N ASN A 19 -35.90 0.34 11.06
CA ASN A 19 -36.08 1.14 9.84
C ASN A 19 -34.81 1.93 9.47
N ASN A 20 -34.30 1.63 8.27
CA ASN A 20 -33.34 2.36 7.41
C ASN A 20 -31.83 2.29 7.71
N ASP A 21 -31.12 1.71 6.74
CA ASP A 21 -29.72 1.92 6.32
C ASP A 21 -28.62 1.98 7.39
N LEU A 22 -28.44 0.86 8.10
CA LEU A 22 -27.23 0.56 8.87
C LEU A 22 -26.56 -0.68 8.27
N SER A 23 -25.36 -0.55 7.71
CA SER A 23 -24.48 -1.70 7.46
C SER A 23 -23.46 -1.80 8.60
N CYS A 24 -23.53 -2.89 9.36
CA CYS A 24 -22.55 -3.24 10.38
C CYS A 24 -21.70 -4.39 9.84
N HIS A 25 -20.39 -4.19 9.71
CA HIS A 25 -19.45 -5.24 9.35
C HIS A 25 -18.77 -5.77 10.60
N TYR A 26 -18.78 -7.09 10.77
CA TYR A 26 -18.25 -7.78 11.93
C TYR A 26 -16.95 -8.49 11.55
N PHE A 27 -15.88 -8.26 12.32
CA PHE A 27 -14.67 -9.08 12.28
C PHE A 27 -14.45 -9.68 13.65
N THR A 28 -14.43 -11.01 13.73
CA THR A 28 -14.23 -11.74 14.99
C THR A 28 -12.83 -12.33 15.02
N SER A 29 -11.99 -11.89 15.96
CA SER A 29 -10.85 -12.68 16.42
C SER A 29 -11.09 -13.12 17.86
N LYS A 30 -10.43 -14.19 18.32
CA LYS A 30 -10.73 -14.85 19.62
C LYS A 30 -10.53 -13.97 20.87
N VAL A 31 -10.01 -12.74 20.74
CA VAL A 31 -9.58 -11.91 21.87
C VAL A 31 -10.11 -10.47 21.84
N GLN A 32 -10.56 -9.93 20.69
CA GLN A 32 -10.87 -8.50 20.57
C GLN A 32 -12.00 -8.25 19.57
N TRP A 33 -12.86 -7.25 19.86
CA TRP A 33 -13.87 -6.76 18.91
C TRP A 33 -13.39 -5.43 18.32
N THR A 34 -13.32 -5.37 17.00
CA THR A 34 -13.09 -4.12 16.25
C THR A 34 -14.38 -3.75 15.53
N TYR A 35 -14.92 -2.58 15.84
CA TYR A 35 -16.12 -2.06 15.20
C TYR A 35 -15.74 -0.91 14.27
N VAL A 36 -16.22 -0.98 13.04
CA VAL A 36 -16.17 0.13 12.08
C VAL A 36 -17.60 0.60 11.85
N PHE A 37 -17.91 1.80 12.33
CA PHE A 37 -19.23 2.42 12.12
C PHE A 37 -19.16 3.46 11.02
N SER A 38 -20.20 3.55 10.20
CA SER A 38 -20.37 4.58 9.17
C SER A 38 -21.62 5.39 9.46
N PHE A 39 -21.46 6.69 9.72
CA PHE A 39 -22.60 7.62 9.85
C PHE A 39 -22.27 8.92 9.10
N LYS A 40 -23.10 9.27 8.10
CA LYS A 40 -23.11 10.56 7.38
C LYS A 40 -21.74 11.27 7.32
N SER A 41 -20.81 10.65 6.60
CA SER A 41 -19.48 11.21 6.26
C SER A 41 -18.42 11.24 7.36
N VAL A 42 -18.62 10.56 8.50
CA VAL A 42 -17.56 10.30 9.49
C VAL A 42 -17.55 8.81 9.83
N LYS A 43 -16.37 8.17 9.74
CA LYS A 43 -16.17 6.77 10.13
C LYS A 43 -15.19 6.71 11.31
N PHE A 44 -15.56 5.95 12.35
CA PHE A 44 -14.73 5.70 13.52
C PHE A 44 -14.34 4.22 13.57
N ALA A 45 -13.09 3.93 13.97
CA ALA A 45 -12.68 2.61 14.41
C ALA A 45 -12.63 2.61 15.95
N ALA A 46 -13.38 1.70 16.57
CA ALA A 46 -13.35 1.50 18.02
C ALA A 46 -12.92 0.07 18.33
N THR A 47 -12.03 -0.08 19.32
CA THR A 47 -11.51 -1.37 19.76
C THR A 47 -11.96 -1.64 21.20
N LEU A 48 -12.67 -2.73 21.44
CA LEU A 48 -13.13 -3.12 22.78
C LEU A 48 -12.50 -4.44 23.25
N ASN A 49 -12.07 -4.48 24.51
CA ASN A 49 -11.62 -5.69 25.18
C ASN A 49 -12.82 -6.52 25.66
N ARG A 50 -12.70 -7.85 25.61
CA ARG A 50 -13.79 -8.83 25.84
C ARG A 50 -14.44 -8.81 27.24
N ASN A 51 -13.88 -8.04 28.19
CA ASN A 51 -14.35 -7.95 29.58
C ASN A 51 -15.01 -6.60 29.93
N ALA A 52 -15.25 -5.71 28.95
CA ALA A 52 -15.89 -4.43 29.22
C ALA A 52 -17.40 -4.59 29.46
N THR A 53 -17.91 -3.92 30.49
CA THR A 53 -19.33 -3.88 30.88
C THR A 53 -19.98 -2.54 30.52
N ILE A 54 -21.31 -2.52 30.40
CA ILE A 54 -22.07 -1.29 30.11
C ILE A 54 -21.80 -0.26 31.20
N GLY A 55 -21.14 0.84 30.84
CA GLY A 55 -20.77 1.94 31.75
C GLY A 55 -19.26 2.16 31.92
N ASP A 56 -18.40 1.31 31.34
CA ASP A 56 -16.95 1.51 31.41
C ASP A 56 -16.50 2.68 30.52
N GLN A 57 -15.68 3.59 31.07
CA GLN A 57 -15.09 4.69 30.30
C GLN A 57 -14.10 4.15 29.27
N VAL A 58 -14.24 4.58 28.01
CA VAL A 58 -13.22 4.40 26.97
C VAL A 58 -12.01 5.24 27.36
N VAL A 59 -10.97 4.57 27.86
CA VAL A 59 -9.70 5.22 28.19
C VAL A 59 -8.90 5.42 26.90
N LEU A 60 -8.78 6.67 26.45
CA LEU A 60 -7.72 7.09 25.55
C LEU A 60 -6.44 7.20 26.40
N SER A 61 -5.57 6.19 26.41
CA SER A 61 -4.32 6.28 27.17
C SER A 61 -3.26 7.03 26.38
N SER A 62 -3.13 8.32 26.64
CA SER A 62 -1.85 9.01 26.57
C SER A 62 -1.18 8.83 27.94
N ASP A 63 -0.19 7.95 28.08
CA ASP A 63 0.91 8.23 29.01
C ASP A 63 2.13 7.35 28.77
N ALA A 64 3.26 8.06 28.64
CA ALA A 64 4.60 7.56 28.56
C ALA A 64 5.12 7.20 29.96
N SER A 65 5.61 5.98 30.14
CA SER A 65 6.82 5.68 30.92
C SER A 65 6.99 4.17 31.11
N TRP A 66 7.91 3.59 30.35
CA TRP A 66 8.73 2.50 30.88
C TRP A 66 10.10 2.51 30.21
N ALA A 67 11.07 2.12 31.02
CA ALA A 67 12.46 2.52 30.97
C ALA A 67 13.26 2.09 29.72
N ALA A 68 14.15 3.02 29.36
CA ALA A 68 15.44 2.81 28.73
C ALA A 68 16.07 1.43 29.01
N THR A 69 16.52 0.76 27.95
CA THR A 69 17.66 -0.14 28.02
C THR A 69 18.50 0.03 26.73
N ASN A 70 19.72 0.52 26.94
CA ASN A 70 20.87 0.65 26.03
C ASN A 70 20.68 0.22 24.56
N ILE A 71 20.47 1.21 23.68
CA ILE A 71 20.72 1.07 22.25
C ILE A 71 22.22 1.37 22.05
N LEU A 72 22.98 0.34 21.66
CA LEU A 72 24.35 0.48 21.20
C LEU A 72 24.37 1.43 20.00
N LEU A 73 25.08 2.55 20.16
CA LEU A 73 25.45 3.47 19.09
C LEU A 73 26.42 2.75 18.15
N GLY A 74 25.88 1.99 17.19
CA GLY A 74 26.57 1.57 15.99
C GLY A 74 26.13 2.46 14.85
N THR A 75 27.06 3.23 14.27
CA THR A 75 26.83 3.91 12.99
C THR A 75 26.66 2.85 11.90
N PRO A 76 25.55 2.83 11.13
CA PRO A 76 25.48 1.96 9.96
C PRO A 76 26.30 2.59 8.84
N VAL A 77 27.38 1.91 8.48
CA VAL A 77 28.06 2.12 7.21
C VAL A 77 27.31 1.26 6.20
N MET A 78 26.70 1.89 5.19
CA MET A 78 26.16 1.20 4.02
C MET A 78 27.28 0.31 3.44
N PRO A 79 27.07 -1.00 3.22
CA PRO A 79 28.07 -1.83 2.60
C PRO A 79 28.32 -1.31 1.18
N THR A 80 29.45 -0.64 0.96
CA THR A 80 29.99 -0.51 -0.39
C THR A 80 30.42 -1.90 -0.82
N ALA A 81 29.77 -2.44 -1.85
CA ALA A 81 30.11 -3.71 -2.44
C ALA A 81 31.55 -3.68 -2.98
N THR A 82 32.50 -4.07 -2.14
CA THR A 82 33.88 -4.35 -2.53
C THR A 82 34.24 -5.73 -2.01
N GLY A 83 34.11 -6.76 -2.86
CA GLY A 83 34.54 -8.11 -2.50
C GLY A 83 34.08 -9.16 -3.51
N HIS A 84 35.03 -9.74 -4.22
CA HIS A 84 34.85 -10.78 -5.24
C HIS A 84 34.36 -12.11 -4.65
N SER A 85 33.07 -12.38 -4.77
CA SER A 85 32.48 -13.72 -4.80
C SER A 85 31.19 -13.64 -5.61
N GLY A 86 31.08 -14.39 -6.72
CA GLY A 86 29.96 -14.31 -7.66
C GLY A 86 28.62 -14.87 -7.15
N ALA A 87 28.30 -14.69 -5.87
CA ALA A 87 26.99 -15.01 -5.31
C ALA A 87 26.11 -13.76 -5.33
N ILE A 88 24.90 -13.88 -5.88
CA ILE A 88 23.88 -12.84 -5.81
C ILE A 88 23.50 -12.67 -4.33
N PRO A 89 23.58 -11.47 -3.75
CA PRO A 89 23.22 -11.24 -2.35
C PRO A 89 21.76 -11.59 -2.12
N SER A 90 21.47 -12.19 -0.97
CA SER A 90 20.12 -12.50 -0.53
C SER A 90 19.32 -11.23 -0.21
N ASN A 91 17.98 -11.35 -0.18
CA ASN A 91 17.10 -10.25 0.22
C ASN A 91 17.47 -9.67 1.58
N GLU A 92 17.78 -10.51 2.57
CA GLU A 92 18.14 -10.06 3.91
C GLU A 92 19.45 -9.27 3.94
N GLU A 93 20.45 -9.68 3.16
CA GLU A 93 21.71 -8.94 2.97
C GLU A 93 21.48 -7.59 2.27
N CYS A 94 20.38 -7.46 1.54
CA CYS A 94 19.93 -6.23 0.90
C CYS A 94 19.05 -5.35 1.81
N GLY A 95 18.81 -5.75 3.07
CA GLY A 95 17.91 -5.04 3.98
C GLY A 95 16.41 -5.22 3.66
N ILE A 96 16.07 -6.29 2.92
CA ILE A 96 14.71 -6.68 2.56
C ILE A 96 14.34 -7.94 3.36
N ARG A 97 13.33 -7.82 4.21
CA ARG A 97 12.84 -8.91 5.06
C ARG A 97 11.71 -9.65 4.37
N ASP A 98 11.95 -10.91 4.02
CA ASP A 98 10.91 -11.80 3.53
C ASP A 98 9.94 -12.21 4.65
N VAL A 99 8.65 -11.99 4.41
CA VAL A 99 7.56 -12.31 5.31
C VAL A 99 6.71 -13.41 4.68
N TRP A 100 6.50 -14.47 5.46
CA TRP A 100 5.71 -15.66 5.15
C TRP A 100 4.70 -15.87 6.29
N ALA A 101 3.83 -16.88 6.17
CA ALA A 101 2.80 -17.13 7.19
C ALA A 101 3.38 -17.32 8.61
N HIS A 102 4.55 -17.96 8.73
CA HIS A 102 5.14 -18.31 10.02
C HIS A 102 5.69 -17.10 10.80
N ASN A 103 6.20 -16.05 10.14
CA ASN A 103 6.80 -14.87 10.78
C ASN A 103 5.92 -13.60 10.66
N LEU A 104 4.79 -13.66 9.96
CA LEU A 104 3.87 -12.51 9.74
C LEU A 104 3.59 -11.70 11.01
N LYS A 105 3.19 -12.36 12.10
CA LYS A 105 2.83 -11.70 13.36
C LYS A 105 4.01 -11.09 14.07
N GLU A 106 5.21 -11.65 13.89
CA GLU A 106 6.44 -11.14 14.49
C GLU A 106 6.87 -9.86 13.79
N GLU A 107 6.87 -9.86 12.46
CA GLU A 107 7.24 -8.69 11.67
C GLU A 107 6.25 -7.53 11.84
N PHE A 108 4.95 -7.81 11.94
CA PHE A 108 3.96 -6.76 12.25
C PHE A 108 4.17 -6.11 13.63
N LYS A 109 4.77 -6.80 14.62
CA LYS A 109 5.15 -6.15 15.88
C LYS A 109 6.25 -5.12 15.66
N VAL A 110 7.22 -5.41 14.79
CA VAL A 110 8.30 -4.49 14.43
C VAL A 110 7.76 -3.31 13.65
N ILE A 111 6.95 -3.57 12.61
CA ILE A 111 6.35 -2.54 11.76
C ILE A 111 5.52 -1.54 12.58
N ARG A 112 4.72 -2.02 13.53
CA ARG A 112 3.95 -1.17 14.46
C ARG A 112 4.83 -0.23 15.29
N GLN A 113 6.10 -0.56 15.51
CA GLN A 113 7.04 0.34 16.19
C GLN A 113 7.66 1.34 15.20
N VAL A 114 8.03 0.87 14.00
CA VAL A 114 8.66 1.65 12.94
C VAL A 114 7.76 2.79 12.45
N ILE A 115 6.47 2.50 12.23
CA ILE A 115 5.53 3.45 11.61
C ILE A 115 5.36 4.77 12.40
N HIS A 116 5.64 4.76 13.71
CA HIS A 116 5.57 5.97 14.54
C HIS A 116 6.61 7.05 14.16
N LYS A 117 7.74 6.63 13.59
CA LYS A 117 8.84 7.55 13.21
C LYS A 117 9.03 7.63 11.70
N TYR A 118 8.76 6.54 10.98
CA TYR A 118 8.98 6.42 9.54
C TYR A 118 7.62 6.34 8.85
N ASN A 119 7.01 7.51 8.64
CA ASN A 119 5.62 7.66 8.18
C ASN A 119 5.48 7.81 6.66
N TYR A 120 6.58 7.75 5.90
CA TYR A 120 6.55 7.58 4.45
C TYR A 120 6.63 6.09 4.13
N VAL A 121 5.60 5.55 3.48
CA VAL A 121 5.48 4.13 3.14
C VAL A 121 5.50 3.98 1.62
N ALA A 122 6.64 3.59 1.08
CA ALA A 122 6.73 3.24 -0.33
C ALA A 122 6.24 1.81 -0.56
N MET A 123 5.44 1.60 -1.59
CA MET A 123 4.85 0.29 -1.90
C MET A 123 4.95 -0.08 -3.37
N ASP A 124 4.86 -1.38 -3.62
CA ASP A 124 4.72 -1.99 -4.93
C ASP A 124 4.09 -3.39 -4.75
N THR A 125 3.44 -3.94 -5.79
CA THR A 125 2.86 -5.29 -5.73
C THR A 125 3.23 -6.13 -6.95
N GLU A 126 3.32 -7.44 -6.74
CA GLU A 126 3.42 -8.41 -7.84
C GLU A 126 2.15 -9.27 -7.89
N PHE A 127 1.63 -9.44 -9.10
CA PHE A 127 0.38 -10.14 -9.36
C PHE A 127 0.39 -10.78 -10.76
N PRO A 128 -0.50 -11.72 -11.08
CA PRO A 128 -0.37 -12.57 -12.25
C PRO A 128 -0.87 -11.91 -13.55
N GLY A 129 -0.64 -10.61 -13.70
CA GLY A 129 -0.93 -9.84 -14.89
C GLY A 129 -2.41 -9.55 -15.13
N VAL A 130 -2.82 -9.59 -16.39
CA VAL A 130 -4.15 -9.23 -16.88
C VAL A 130 -4.64 -10.37 -17.78
N VAL A 131 -5.78 -10.97 -17.44
CA VAL A 131 -6.35 -12.14 -18.15
C VAL A 131 -7.69 -11.83 -18.83
N ALA A 132 -8.34 -10.73 -18.46
CA ALA A 132 -9.65 -10.37 -18.95
C ALA A 132 -9.69 -8.92 -19.46
N ARG A 133 -10.57 -8.68 -20.44
CA ARG A 133 -10.95 -7.33 -20.88
C ARG A 133 -12.45 -7.15 -20.69
N PRO A 134 -12.91 -6.04 -20.09
CA PRO A 134 -14.33 -5.80 -19.93
C PRO A 134 -14.98 -5.59 -21.30
N ILE A 135 -16.15 -6.19 -21.51
CA ILE A 135 -16.95 -6.06 -22.74
C ILE A 135 -18.11 -5.13 -22.45
N GLY A 136 -18.29 -4.09 -23.27
CA GLY A 136 -19.40 -3.15 -23.14
C GLY A 136 -19.10 -1.79 -23.74
N GLU A 137 -20.03 -0.85 -23.53
CA GLU A 137 -19.83 0.57 -23.79
C GLU A 137 -19.31 1.25 -22.52
N PHE A 138 -18.35 2.16 -22.67
CA PHE A 138 -17.70 2.87 -21.57
C PHE A 138 -17.89 4.37 -21.72
N ARG A 139 -18.04 5.08 -20.60
CA ARG A 139 -18.31 6.52 -20.59
C ARG A 139 -17.12 7.33 -21.09
N SER A 140 -15.90 6.82 -20.92
CA SER A 140 -14.65 7.45 -21.34
C SER A 140 -13.49 6.44 -21.38
N THR A 141 -12.33 6.86 -21.86
CA THR A 141 -11.09 6.06 -21.75
C THR A 141 -10.69 5.82 -20.30
N ALA A 142 -10.84 6.80 -19.41
CA ALA A 142 -10.53 6.64 -17.98
C ALA A 142 -11.45 5.60 -17.33
N ASP A 143 -12.75 5.66 -17.63
CA ASP A 143 -13.73 4.67 -17.19
C ASP A 143 -13.37 3.26 -17.70
N TYR A 144 -12.95 3.13 -18.96
CA TYR A 144 -12.44 1.85 -19.47
C TYR A 144 -11.21 1.34 -18.72
N GLN A 145 -10.24 2.20 -18.40
CA GLN A 145 -9.05 1.82 -17.62
C GLN A 145 -9.43 1.33 -16.23
N TYR A 146 -10.36 2.03 -15.56
CA TYR A 146 -10.86 1.60 -14.26
C TYR A 146 -11.59 0.25 -14.35
N GLN A 147 -12.48 0.05 -15.33
CA GLN A 147 -13.17 -1.23 -15.49
C GLN A 147 -12.22 -2.38 -15.85
N LEU A 148 -11.16 -2.10 -16.60
CA LEU A 148 -10.11 -3.08 -16.91
C LEU A 148 -9.36 -3.50 -15.65
N LEU A 149 -8.97 -2.53 -14.82
CA LEU A 149 -8.37 -2.78 -13.51
C LEU A 149 -9.31 -3.60 -12.64
N ARG A 150 -10.54 -3.11 -12.43
CA ARG A 150 -11.55 -3.74 -11.57
C ARG A 150 -11.76 -5.20 -11.90
N CYS A 151 -12.04 -5.49 -13.17
CA CYS A 151 -12.30 -6.84 -13.64
C CYS A 151 -11.14 -7.80 -13.33
N ASN A 152 -9.89 -7.36 -13.51
CA ASN A 152 -8.73 -8.23 -13.28
C ASN A 152 -8.38 -8.35 -11.80
N VAL A 153 -8.44 -7.26 -11.04
CA VAL A 153 -8.17 -7.29 -9.59
C VAL A 153 -9.19 -8.18 -8.88
N ASP A 154 -10.47 -8.13 -9.24
CA ASP A 154 -11.50 -8.99 -8.65
C ASP A 154 -11.26 -10.48 -8.97
N LEU A 155 -10.85 -10.80 -10.20
CA LEU A 155 -10.61 -12.18 -10.65
C LEU A 155 -9.31 -12.79 -10.14
N LEU A 156 -8.26 -11.99 -10.00
CA LEU A 156 -6.91 -12.47 -9.75
C LEU A 156 -6.49 -12.31 -8.28
N ARG A 157 -5.42 -13.00 -7.90
CA ARG A 157 -4.86 -12.95 -6.54
C ARG A 157 -3.50 -12.28 -6.55
N ILE A 158 -3.25 -11.47 -5.53
CA ILE A 158 -1.93 -10.87 -5.28
C ILE A 158 -0.90 -11.97 -4.95
N ILE A 159 0.35 -11.78 -5.38
CA ILE A 159 1.46 -12.71 -5.13
C ILE A 159 2.45 -12.12 -4.11
N GLN A 160 2.85 -10.86 -4.29
CA GLN A 160 3.68 -10.13 -3.32
C GLN A 160 3.19 -8.70 -3.07
N LEU A 161 3.53 -8.19 -1.88
CA LEU A 161 3.48 -6.77 -1.54
C LEU A 161 4.81 -6.37 -0.91
N GLY A 162 5.41 -5.28 -1.38
CA GLY A 162 6.57 -4.66 -0.77
C GLY A 162 6.17 -3.40 0.00
N LEU A 163 6.65 -3.25 1.22
CA LEU A 163 6.51 -2.02 2.00
C LEU A 163 7.89 -1.56 2.49
N THR A 164 8.29 -0.36 2.07
CA THR A 164 9.51 0.31 2.53
C THR A 164 9.16 1.52 3.38
N PHE A 165 9.76 1.62 4.56
CA PHE A 165 9.48 2.69 5.52
C PHE A 165 10.61 3.71 5.54
N LEU A 166 10.26 5.00 5.45
CA LEU A 166 11.18 6.12 5.35
C LEU A 166 10.70 7.27 6.26
N ASP A 167 11.64 8.10 6.72
CA ASP A 167 11.32 9.35 7.41
C ASP A 167 11.08 10.50 6.41
N ASP A 168 10.82 11.70 6.93
CA ASP A 168 10.57 12.92 6.16
C ASP A 168 11.76 13.36 5.26
N GLN A 169 12.96 12.88 5.59
CA GLN A 169 14.20 13.11 4.86
C GLN A 169 14.56 11.94 3.93
N GLY A 170 13.69 10.94 3.79
CA GLY A 170 13.92 9.78 2.95
C GLY A 170 14.93 8.80 3.52
N LYS A 171 15.19 8.85 4.83
CA LYS A 171 16.12 7.93 5.49
C LYS A 171 15.39 6.69 6.01
N PRO A 172 15.95 5.49 5.81
CA PRO A 172 15.39 4.26 6.34
C PRO A 172 15.63 4.13 7.86
N PRO A 173 14.88 3.24 8.54
CA PRO A 173 15.20 2.79 9.89
C PRO A 173 16.65 2.33 10.04
N ALA A 174 17.30 2.70 11.14
CA ALA A 174 18.68 2.28 11.45
C ALA A 174 18.84 0.77 11.79
N GLY A 175 17.78 -0.02 11.63
CA GLY A 175 17.77 -1.47 11.88
C GLY A 175 18.40 -2.27 10.74
N SER A 176 18.32 -3.60 10.85
CA SER A 176 18.83 -4.54 9.85
C SER A 176 18.07 -4.53 8.53
N TYR A 177 16.84 -4.01 8.51
CA TYR A 177 16.01 -3.90 7.33
C TYR A 177 15.06 -2.71 7.41
N SER A 178 14.74 -2.14 6.26
CA SER A 178 13.79 -1.03 6.07
C SER A 178 12.59 -1.42 5.23
N THR A 179 12.65 -2.61 4.62
CA THR A 179 11.73 -3.08 3.61
C THR A 179 11.23 -4.46 3.99
N TRP A 180 9.91 -4.66 3.90
CA TRP A 180 9.26 -5.95 4.11
C TRP A 180 8.63 -6.41 2.81
N GLN A 181 8.93 -7.65 2.43
CA GLN A 181 8.36 -8.32 1.28
C GLN A 181 7.40 -9.40 1.76
N PHE A 182 6.10 -9.13 1.66
CA PHE A 182 5.05 -10.07 2.03
C PHE A 182 4.78 -11.01 0.87
N ASN A 183 4.94 -12.31 1.12
CA ASN A 183 4.74 -13.36 0.14
C ASN A 183 3.39 -14.05 0.40
N PHE A 184 2.40 -13.82 -0.47
CA PHE A 184 1.04 -14.32 -0.29
C PHE A 184 0.85 -15.73 -0.83
N LYS A 185 -0.13 -16.44 -0.29
CA LYS A 185 -0.50 -17.77 -0.75
C LYS A 185 -1.02 -17.72 -2.19
N PHE A 186 -0.39 -18.51 -3.05
CA PHE A 186 -0.72 -18.60 -4.48
C PHE A 186 -0.45 -20.01 -5.00
N ASN A 187 -1.36 -20.56 -5.81
CA ASN A 187 -1.31 -21.92 -6.32
C ASN A 187 -1.52 -21.94 -7.84
N LEU A 188 -0.47 -22.27 -8.60
CA LEU A 188 -0.51 -22.35 -10.07
C LEU A 188 -1.46 -23.42 -10.64
N SER A 189 -1.97 -24.33 -9.80
CA SER A 189 -2.94 -25.34 -10.22
C SER A 189 -4.39 -24.90 -10.01
N GLU A 190 -4.62 -23.89 -9.16
CA GLU A 190 -5.97 -23.46 -8.74
C GLU A 190 -6.28 -22.02 -9.16
N ASP A 191 -5.30 -21.12 -9.07
CA ASP A 191 -5.48 -19.70 -9.29
C ASP A 191 -5.30 -19.34 -10.79
N MET A 192 -6.05 -18.34 -11.25
CA MET A 192 -5.93 -17.83 -12.63
C MET A 192 -4.68 -16.93 -12.78
N TYR A 193 -4.08 -16.95 -13.96
CA TYR A 193 -2.92 -16.13 -14.29
C TYR A 193 -2.72 -15.94 -15.80
N ALA A 194 -1.97 -14.90 -16.17
CA ALA A 194 -1.36 -14.77 -17.49
C ALA A 194 -0.01 -15.49 -17.52
N GLN A 195 0.22 -16.34 -18.52
CA GLN A 195 1.45 -17.16 -18.61
C GLN A 195 2.71 -16.30 -18.63
N ASP A 196 2.74 -15.25 -19.46
CA ASP A 196 3.90 -14.35 -19.59
C ASP A 196 4.27 -13.69 -18.25
N SER A 197 3.27 -13.38 -17.41
CA SER A 197 3.50 -12.82 -16.07
C SER A 197 4.10 -13.84 -15.11
N ILE A 198 3.64 -15.10 -15.13
CA ILE A 198 4.24 -16.16 -14.32
C ILE A 198 5.68 -16.42 -14.74
N ASP A 199 5.95 -16.50 -16.04
CA ASP A 199 7.28 -16.75 -16.57
C ASP A 199 8.24 -15.61 -16.17
N LEU A 200 7.79 -14.36 -16.28
CA LEU A 200 8.56 -13.19 -15.84
C LEU A 200 8.86 -13.24 -14.33
N LEU A 201 7.86 -13.53 -13.50
CA LEU A 201 8.01 -13.61 -12.05
C LEU A 201 8.92 -14.78 -11.63
N GLN A 202 8.81 -15.94 -12.27
CA GLN A 202 9.71 -17.07 -12.05
C GLN A 202 11.16 -16.70 -12.38
N ASN A 203 11.38 -16.05 -13.53
CA ASN A 203 12.71 -15.58 -13.95
C ASN A 203 13.27 -14.51 -13.02
N SER A 204 12.40 -13.78 -12.33
CA SER A 204 12.74 -12.77 -11.33
C SER A 204 12.98 -13.34 -9.92
N GLY A 205 12.83 -14.66 -9.76
CA GLY A 205 13.17 -15.38 -8.54
C GLY A 205 12.00 -15.74 -7.63
N ILE A 206 10.75 -15.56 -8.08
CA ILE A 206 9.56 -15.96 -7.32
C ILE A 206 9.48 -17.49 -7.19
N GLN A 207 9.42 -17.96 -5.95
CA GLN A 207 9.36 -19.38 -5.61
C GLN A 207 7.91 -19.85 -5.44
N PHE A 208 7.18 -20.05 -6.54
CA PHE A 208 5.74 -20.38 -6.49
C PHE A 208 5.40 -21.58 -5.61
N LYS A 209 6.27 -22.59 -5.54
CA LYS A 209 6.05 -23.73 -4.65
C LYS A 209 6.04 -23.33 -3.17
N LYS A 210 6.88 -22.38 -2.79
CA LYS A 210 6.91 -21.82 -1.44
C LYS A 210 5.71 -20.92 -1.16
N HIS A 211 5.23 -20.16 -2.15
CA HIS A 211 3.97 -19.42 -2.04
C HIS A 211 2.78 -20.35 -1.78
N GLU A 212 2.71 -21.49 -2.46
CA GLU A 212 1.65 -22.48 -2.26
C GLU A 212 1.63 -23.04 -0.83
N GLU A 213 2.82 -23.34 -0.28
CA GLU A 213 3.00 -24.08 0.98
C GLU A 213 3.09 -23.18 2.22
N GLU A 214 3.77 -22.03 2.11
CA GLU A 214 4.13 -21.14 3.23
C GLU A 214 3.60 -19.71 3.07
N GLY A 215 2.90 -19.42 1.97
CA GLY A 215 2.39 -18.09 1.68
C GLY A 215 1.38 -17.59 2.70
N ILE A 216 1.38 -16.27 2.90
CA ILE A 216 0.49 -15.58 3.82
C ILE A 216 -0.96 -15.69 3.34
N ASP A 217 -1.87 -16.02 4.26
CA ASP A 217 -3.30 -15.86 4.01
C ASP A 217 -3.65 -14.36 3.92
N PRO A 218 -4.27 -13.89 2.82
CA PRO A 218 -4.60 -12.48 2.65
C PRO A 218 -5.45 -11.89 3.78
N LEU A 219 -6.34 -12.66 4.41
CA LEU A 219 -7.20 -12.19 5.50
C LEU A 219 -6.41 -12.02 6.81
N ASP A 220 -5.48 -12.93 7.10
CA ASP A 220 -4.57 -12.80 8.24
C ASP A 220 -3.71 -11.52 8.11
N PHE A 221 -3.26 -11.21 6.89
CA PHE A 221 -2.55 -9.96 6.61
C PHE A 221 -3.46 -8.74 6.77
N ALA A 222 -4.69 -8.78 6.22
CA ALA A 222 -5.65 -7.68 6.31
C ALA A 222 -5.96 -7.28 7.75
N GLU A 223 -6.22 -8.27 8.63
CA GLU A 223 -6.50 -8.06 10.05
C GLU A 223 -5.36 -7.29 10.74
N LEU A 224 -4.12 -7.69 10.45
CA LEU A 224 -2.93 -7.07 11.04
C LEU A 224 -2.68 -5.67 10.47
N LEU A 225 -2.85 -5.48 9.16
CA LEU A 225 -2.63 -4.19 8.50
C LEU A 225 -3.62 -3.12 8.97
N ILE A 226 -4.91 -3.45 9.08
CA ILE A 226 -5.96 -2.52 9.55
C ILE A 226 -5.63 -1.97 10.95
N THR A 227 -5.08 -2.82 11.83
CA THR A 227 -4.75 -2.46 13.22
C THR A 227 -3.28 -2.07 13.42
N SER A 228 -2.54 -1.81 12.35
CA SER A 228 -1.10 -1.52 12.42
C SER A 228 -0.77 -0.04 12.59
N GLY A 229 -1.70 0.86 12.25
CA GLY A 229 -1.44 2.30 12.15
C GLY A 229 -0.87 2.76 10.80
N ILE A 230 -0.78 1.87 9.80
CA ILE A 230 -0.28 2.18 8.44
C ILE A 230 -1.41 2.68 7.51
N VAL A 231 -2.62 2.13 7.67
CA VAL A 231 -3.83 2.54 6.92
C VAL A 231 -4.80 3.26 7.85
N LEU A 232 -5.73 4.04 7.28
CA LEU A 232 -6.75 4.79 8.03
C LEU A 232 -6.17 5.89 8.94
N VAL A 233 -4.91 6.30 8.74
CA VAL A 233 -4.23 7.32 9.55
C VAL A 233 -3.73 8.46 8.65
N GLU A 234 -4.10 9.70 8.98
CA GLU A 234 -3.83 10.88 8.14
C GLU A 234 -2.33 11.24 8.03
N ASN A 235 -1.53 10.88 9.03
CA ASN A 235 -0.11 11.22 9.06
C ASN A 235 0.77 10.30 8.19
N ILE A 236 0.20 9.24 7.61
CA ILE A 236 0.92 8.31 6.74
C ILE A 236 0.87 8.78 5.30
N LYS A 237 2.03 8.78 4.65
CA LYS A 237 2.21 9.20 3.27
C LYS A 237 2.65 8.03 2.43
N TRP A 238 1.76 7.58 1.55
CA TRP A 238 2.01 6.44 0.67
C TRP A 238 2.70 6.90 -0.62
N LEU A 239 3.79 6.23 -0.98
CA LEU A 239 4.59 6.50 -2.17
C LEU A 239 4.49 5.31 -3.12
N SER A 240 4.15 5.56 -4.38
CA SER A 240 3.84 4.49 -5.33
C SER A 240 4.36 4.80 -6.71
N PHE A 241 4.29 3.84 -7.64
CA PHE A 241 4.64 4.07 -9.04
C PHE A 241 3.65 3.37 -9.97
N HIS A 242 2.87 4.13 -10.75
CA HIS A 242 1.90 3.58 -11.70
C HIS A 242 0.87 2.64 -11.04
N SER A 243 0.26 3.15 -9.97
CA SER A 243 -0.17 2.32 -8.85
C SER A 243 -1.65 1.97 -8.79
N GLY A 244 -2.36 2.10 -9.91
CA GLY A 244 -3.79 1.77 -9.98
C GLY A 244 -4.07 0.35 -9.48
N TYR A 245 -3.37 -0.64 -10.06
CA TYR A 245 -3.54 -2.05 -9.68
C TYR A 245 -3.09 -2.32 -8.23
N ASP A 246 -1.98 -1.73 -7.78
CA ASP A 246 -1.47 -1.91 -6.42
C ASP A 246 -2.50 -1.52 -5.36
N PHE A 247 -3.07 -0.33 -5.50
CA PHE A 247 -4.13 0.14 -4.60
C PHE A 247 -5.44 -0.62 -4.80
N GLY A 248 -5.72 -1.10 -6.02
CA GLY A 248 -6.81 -2.04 -6.29
C GLY A 248 -6.69 -3.29 -5.44
N TYR A 249 -5.54 -3.96 -5.45
CA TYR A 249 -5.30 -5.16 -4.66
C TYR A 249 -5.35 -4.88 -3.16
N LEU A 250 -4.75 -3.78 -2.69
CA LEU A 250 -4.81 -3.40 -1.28
C LEU A 250 -6.24 -3.11 -0.82
N LEU A 251 -7.05 -2.39 -1.61
CA LEU A 251 -8.45 -2.14 -1.26
C LEU A 251 -9.25 -3.44 -1.25
N LYS A 252 -9.12 -4.30 -2.27
CA LYS A 252 -9.77 -5.62 -2.29
C LYS A 252 -9.42 -6.43 -1.04
N LEU A 253 -8.14 -6.44 -0.67
CA LEU A 253 -7.66 -7.15 0.51
C LEU A 253 -8.23 -6.57 1.81
N LEU A 254 -8.25 -5.24 1.94
CA LEU A 254 -8.66 -4.55 3.17
C LEU A 254 -10.17 -4.51 3.37
N THR A 255 -10.96 -4.58 2.29
CA THR A 255 -12.42 -4.64 2.38
C THR A 255 -12.96 -6.06 2.37
N ASP A 256 -12.17 -7.03 1.91
CA ASP A 256 -12.62 -8.40 1.62
C ASP A 256 -13.86 -8.40 0.71
N GLN A 257 -13.91 -7.47 -0.25
CA GLN A 257 -14.98 -7.31 -1.22
C GLN A 257 -14.40 -7.06 -2.61
N ASN A 258 -15.20 -7.33 -3.64
CA ASN A 258 -14.91 -6.84 -4.98
C ASN A 258 -14.82 -5.32 -4.97
N LEU A 259 -14.01 -4.78 -5.87
CA LEU A 259 -13.84 -3.34 -6.01
C LEU A 259 -15.16 -2.65 -6.42
N PRO A 260 -15.36 -1.37 -6.06
CA PRO A 260 -16.57 -0.61 -6.40
C PRO A 260 -16.89 -0.62 -7.90
N ASN A 261 -18.16 -0.48 -8.28
CA ASN A 261 -18.50 -0.52 -9.72
C ASN A 261 -18.11 0.79 -10.43
N ASP A 262 -18.22 1.92 -9.74
CA ASP A 262 -17.89 3.24 -10.28
C ASP A 262 -16.52 3.73 -9.76
N GLU A 263 -15.73 4.34 -10.66
CA GLU A 263 -14.39 4.86 -10.35
C GLU A 263 -14.39 5.88 -9.20
N SER A 264 -15.43 6.73 -9.12
CA SER A 264 -15.55 7.72 -8.06
C SER A 264 -15.66 7.07 -6.67
N GLU A 265 -16.41 5.99 -6.54
CA GLU A 265 -16.56 5.25 -5.29
C GLU A 265 -15.25 4.57 -4.88
N PHE A 266 -14.47 4.10 -5.86
CA PHE A 266 -13.11 3.61 -5.61
C PHE A 266 -12.19 4.69 -5.04
N PHE A 267 -12.20 5.91 -5.59
CA PHE A 267 -11.39 7.00 -5.05
C PHE A 267 -11.87 7.50 -3.69
N GLU A 268 -13.19 7.50 -3.44
CA GLU A 268 -13.73 7.79 -2.11
C GLU A 268 -13.24 6.78 -1.07
N LEU A 269 -13.24 5.49 -1.44
CA LEU A 269 -12.75 4.41 -0.59
C LEU A 269 -11.22 4.48 -0.40
N LEU A 270 -10.47 4.73 -1.48
CA LEU A 270 -9.03 4.92 -1.47
C LEU A 270 -8.64 6.01 -0.46
N LYS A 271 -9.30 7.16 -0.50
CA LYS A 271 -9.03 8.29 0.39
C LYS A 271 -9.26 7.97 1.87
N ILE A 272 -10.18 7.05 2.17
CA ILE A 272 -10.43 6.61 3.55
C ILE A 272 -9.23 5.79 4.06
N TYR A 273 -8.82 4.78 3.30
CA TYR A 273 -7.73 3.88 3.73
C TYR A 273 -6.34 4.49 3.59
N PHE A 274 -6.15 5.36 2.58
CA PHE A 274 -4.88 5.96 2.18
C PHE A 274 -5.07 7.47 1.98
N PRO A 275 -5.14 8.26 3.07
CA PRO A 275 -5.47 9.68 2.98
C PRO A 275 -4.49 10.51 2.15
N THR A 276 -3.20 10.14 2.19
CA THR A 276 -2.13 10.81 1.43
C THR A 276 -1.40 9.81 0.55
N VAL A 277 -1.53 9.97 -0.77
CA VAL A 277 -0.89 9.12 -1.79
C VAL A 277 -0.18 10.00 -2.81
N TYR A 278 1.06 9.67 -3.14
CA TYR A 278 1.79 10.27 -4.25
C TYR A 278 2.26 9.17 -5.23
N ASP A 279 1.68 9.17 -6.42
CA ASP A 279 2.11 8.30 -7.51
C ASP A 279 3.27 8.97 -8.28
N VAL A 280 4.48 8.44 -8.13
CA VAL A 280 5.70 8.95 -8.76
C VAL A 280 5.53 9.09 -10.28
N LYS A 281 4.86 8.13 -10.93
CA LYS A 281 4.57 8.18 -12.37
C LYS A 281 3.68 9.37 -12.73
N TYR A 282 2.74 9.73 -11.86
CA TYR A 282 1.91 10.92 -12.02
C TYR A 282 2.73 12.21 -11.80
N LEU A 283 3.54 12.28 -10.74
CA LEU A 283 4.41 13.43 -10.45
C LEU A 283 5.38 13.72 -11.62
N MET A 284 5.91 12.67 -12.25
CA MET A 284 6.80 12.77 -13.42
C MET A 284 6.19 13.57 -14.58
N LYS A 285 4.86 13.68 -14.71
CA LYS A 285 4.23 14.53 -15.74
C LYS A 285 4.61 16.01 -15.61
N SER A 286 5.03 16.44 -14.42
CA SER A 286 5.53 17.81 -14.17
C SER A 286 7.06 17.91 -14.23
N CYS A 287 7.77 16.81 -14.42
CA CYS A 287 9.23 16.76 -14.49
C CYS A 287 9.68 16.71 -15.95
N LYS A 288 10.38 17.75 -16.42
CA LYS A 288 10.92 17.75 -17.78
C LYS A 288 11.96 16.63 -17.90
N ASN A 289 11.84 15.82 -18.96
CA ASN A 289 12.77 14.74 -19.33
C ASN A 289 12.74 13.46 -18.48
N LEU A 290 11.86 13.32 -17.48
CA LEU A 290 11.62 12.03 -16.84
C LEU A 290 10.50 11.27 -17.57
N LYS A 291 10.82 10.09 -18.09
CA LYS A 291 9.86 9.20 -18.76
C LYS A 291 10.27 7.74 -18.58
N GLY A 292 9.32 6.83 -18.78
CA GLY A 292 9.61 5.40 -18.78
C GLY A 292 9.05 4.62 -17.59
N GLY A 293 9.46 3.36 -17.48
CA GLY A 293 9.19 2.48 -16.33
C GLY A 293 10.05 2.81 -15.10
N LEU A 294 9.79 2.16 -13.97
CA LEU A 294 10.47 2.44 -12.70
C LEU A 294 12.00 2.32 -12.82
N GLN A 295 12.48 1.26 -13.49
CA GLN A 295 13.92 1.06 -13.71
C GLN A 295 14.54 2.17 -14.57
N GLU A 296 13.88 2.55 -15.67
CA GLU A 296 14.38 3.60 -16.56
C GLU A 296 14.43 4.97 -15.85
N VAL A 297 13.48 5.22 -14.94
CA VAL A 297 13.44 6.43 -14.12
C VAL A 297 14.55 6.39 -13.06
N ALA A 298 14.79 5.25 -12.43
CA ALA A 298 15.90 5.07 -11.51
C ALA A 298 17.25 5.34 -12.20
N ASP A 299 17.45 4.83 -13.41
CA ASP A 299 18.67 5.07 -14.19
C ASP A 299 18.85 6.56 -14.52
N GLN A 300 17.77 7.25 -14.89
CA GLN A 300 17.77 8.71 -15.16
C GLN A 300 18.04 9.55 -13.91
N LEU A 301 17.67 9.04 -12.73
CA LEU A 301 17.92 9.66 -11.43
C LEU A 301 19.24 9.21 -10.79
N GLU A 302 20.04 8.40 -11.50
CA GLU A 302 21.31 7.84 -11.03
C GLU A 302 21.17 7.01 -9.75
N LEU A 303 20.06 6.29 -9.62
CA LEU A 303 19.75 5.44 -8.47
C LEU A 303 20.18 4.00 -8.73
N THR A 304 20.83 3.38 -7.75
CA THR A 304 21.22 1.97 -7.81
C THR A 304 20.17 1.12 -7.10
N ARG A 305 19.59 0.15 -7.82
CA ARG A 305 18.66 -0.84 -7.25
C ARG A 305 19.35 -1.70 -6.20
N VAL A 306 18.61 -2.01 -5.13
CA VAL A 306 19.01 -2.94 -4.07
C VAL A 306 17.97 -4.06 -4.02
N GLY A 307 18.42 -5.31 -4.14
CA GLY A 307 17.56 -6.48 -4.25
C GLY A 307 17.19 -6.85 -5.70
N PRO A 308 16.47 -7.98 -5.88
CA PRO A 308 16.08 -8.50 -7.19
C PRO A 308 15.08 -7.57 -7.89
N GLN A 309 15.21 -7.35 -9.20
CA GLN A 309 14.20 -6.61 -9.98
C GLN A 309 12.93 -7.46 -10.17
N HIS A 310 11.75 -6.82 -10.25
CA HIS A 310 10.45 -7.51 -10.38
C HIS A 310 10.15 -8.40 -9.18
N GLN A 311 10.45 -7.86 -8.00
CA GLN A 311 9.99 -8.36 -6.71
C GLN A 311 9.58 -7.16 -5.87
N ALA A 312 8.39 -7.24 -5.30
CA ALA A 312 7.72 -6.09 -4.71
C ALA A 312 8.55 -5.39 -3.63
N GLY A 313 9.36 -6.12 -2.85
CA GLY A 313 10.25 -5.53 -1.85
C GLY A 313 11.25 -4.55 -2.47
N SER A 314 12.06 -5.03 -3.40
CA SER A 314 13.08 -4.25 -4.11
C SER A 314 12.46 -3.09 -4.92
N ASP A 315 11.32 -3.33 -5.57
CA ASP A 315 10.60 -2.30 -6.33
C ASP A 315 9.99 -1.23 -5.41
N SER A 316 9.45 -1.59 -4.25
CA SER A 316 8.99 -0.61 -3.26
C SER A 316 10.14 0.27 -2.72
N LEU A 317 11.32 -0.31 -2.51
CA LEU A 317 12.51 0.42 -2.06
C LEU A 317 12.98 1.40 -3.14
N LEU A 318 13.05 0.95 -4.40
CA LEU A 318 13.42 1.80 -5.52
C LEU A 318 12.41 2.92 -5.75
N THR A 319 11.12 2.64 -5.57
CA THR A 319 10.04 3.64 -5.61
C THR A 319 10.23 4.73 -4.55
N GLY A 320 10.57 4.35 -3.32
CA GLY A 320 10.90 5.30 -2.26
C GLY A 320 12.11 6.17 -2.61
N MET A 321 13.20 5.55 -3.08
CA MET A 321 14.41 6.27 -3.53
C MET A 321 14.09 7.25 -4.67
N ALA A 322 13.32 6.81 -5.66
CA ALA A 322 12.91 7.63 -6.79
C ALA A 322 12.06 8.83 -6.35
N PHE A 323 11.11 8.64 -5.45
CA PHE A 323 10.30 9.72 -4.90
C PHE A 323 11.16 10.80 -4.24
N PHE A 324 12.02 10.43 -3.28
CA PHE A 324 12.81 11.41 -2.54
C PHE A 324 13.83 12.12 -3.44
N LYS A 325 14.45 11.39 -4.37
CA LYS A 325 15.38 11.99 -5.33
C LYS A 325 14.69 12.95 -6.29
N MET A 326 13.51 12.58 -6.78
CA MET A 326 12.69 13.43 -7.63
C MET A 326 12.19 14.67 -6.87
N ARG A 327 11.78 14.51 -5.60
CA ARG A 327 11.34 15.61 -4.73
C ARG A 327 12.44 16.66 -4.55
N GLU A 328 13.67 16.22 -4.29
CA GLU A 328 14.86 17.07 -4.20
C GLU A 328 15.09 17.83 -5.52
N MET A 329 15.14 17.12 -6.65
CA MET A 329 15.58 17.68 -7.93
C MET A 329 14.55 18.57 -8.63
N PHE A 330 13.25 18.27 -8.53
CA PHE A 330 12.20 18.89 -9.35
C PHE A 330 11.16 19.66 -8.55
N PHE A 331 11.14 19.51 -7.22
CA PHE A 331 10.07 20.04 -6.38
C PHE A 331 10.58 20.85 -5.17
N GLU A 332 11.88 21.20 -5.13
CA GLU A 332 12.45 22.03 -4.04
C GLU A 332 12.12 21.48 -2.64
N ASP A 333 12.20 20.14 -2.50
CA ASP A 333 11.85 19.40 -1.28
C ASP A 333 10.39 19.51 -0.80
N ASN A 334 9.48 20.06 -1.63
CA ASN A 334 8.09 20.29 -1.26
C ASN A 334 7.10 19.86 -2.35
N ILE A 335 6.21 18.92 -2.03
CA ILE A 335 5.14 18.48 -2.93
C ILE A 335 3.85 19.26 -2.61
N ASP A 336 3.23 19.83 -3.64
CA ASP A 336 1.92 20.48 -3.53
C ASP A 336 0.79 19.44 -3.44
N ASP A 337 0.26 19.25 -2.24
CA ASP A 337 -0.84 18.32 -1.96
C ASP A 337 -2.08 18.60 -2.82
N GLY A 338 -2.41 19.87 -3.07
CA GLY A 338 -3.59 20.25 -3.85
C GLY A 338 -3.50 19.83 -5.32
N LYS A 339 -2.29 19.58 -5.81
CA LYS A 339 -2.02 19.20 -7.19
C LYS A 339 -1.72 17.72 -7.38
N TYR A 340 -1.05 17.09 -6.42
CA TYR A 340 -0.48 15.75 -6.60
C TYR A 340 -1.07 14.68 -5.69
N CYS A 341 -1.60 15.05 -4.52
CA CYS A 341 -2.12 14.07 -3.57
C CYS A 341 -3.34 13.34 -4.13
N GLY A 342 -3.37 12.01 -3.97
CA GLY A 342 -4.51 11.15 -4.32
C GLY A 342 -4.69 10.87 -5.82
N HIS A 343 -3.80 11.36 -6.68
CA HIS A 343 -3.86 11.11 -8.12
C HIS A 343 -3.07 9.85 -8.48
N LEU A 344 -3.73 8.86 -9.08
CA LEU A 344 -3.10 7.64 -9.58
C LEU A 344 -2.88 7.76 -11.09
N TYR A 345 -1.73 7.32 -11.59
CA TYR A 345 -1.47 7.40 -13.03
C TYR A 345 -2.45 6.51 -13.81
N GLY A 346 -3.05 7.05 -14.87
CA GLY A 346 -3.98 6.32 -15.75
C GLY A 346 -5.42 6.23 -15.26
N LEU A 347 -5.70 6.71 -14.03
CA LEU A 347 -7.03 6.74 -13.42
C LEU A 347 -7.42 8.16 -12.99
N GLY A 348 -8.72 8.36 -12.81
CA GLY A 348 -9.32 9.62 -12.43
C GLY A 348 -9.52 10.54 -13.62
N THR A 349 -10.63 11.27 -13.61
CA THR A 349 -10.83 12.37 -14.56
C THR A 349 -9.74 13.42 -14.34
N SER A 350 -9.12 13.84 -15.44
CA SER A 350 -8.23 15.00 -15.44
C SER A 350 -9.05 16.23 -15.02
N PHE A 351 -9.17 16.51 -13.73
CA PHE A 351 -9.55 17.83 -13.23
C PHE A 351 -8.38 18.81 -13.42
N ALA A 352 -7.83 18.86 -14.64
CA ALA A 352 -7.07 19.99 -15.11
C ALA A 352 -8.06 20.92 -15.78
N VAL A 353 -8.57 21.88 -15.00
CA VAL A 353 -9.07 23.12 -15.57
C VAL A 353 -7.93 23.72 -16.40
N ASN A 354 -8.25 23.97 -17.68
CA ASN A 354 -7.47 24.67 -18.72
C ASN A 354 -6.44 23.86 -19.52
N GLY A 355 -6.95 23.25 -20.60
CA GLY A 355 -6.61 23.66 -21.97
C GLY A 355 -5.16 23.52 -22.42
N ASN A 356 -4.77 22.32 -22.84
CA ASN A 356 -4.14 22.12 -24.16
C ASN A 356 -4.07 20.63 -24.49
N SER A 357 -4.80 20.25 -25.55
CA SER A 357 -4.80 18.92 -26.12
C SER A 357 -3.42 18.59 -26.69
N PHE A 358 -2.74 17.60 -26.14
CA PHE A 358 -1.62 16.94 -26.80
C PHE A 358 -2.06 15.55 -27.22
N HIS A 359 -2.03 15.32 -28.54
CA HIS A 359 -2.27 14.02 -29.16
C HIS A 359 -1.17 13.03 -28.77
N ASP A 360 -1.58 11.89 -28.23
CA ASP A 360 -0.74 10.71 -28.10
C ASP A 360 -0.85 9.91 -29.42
N ASN A 361 0.26 9.83 -30.16
CA ASN A 361 0.36 8.98 -31.34
C ASN A 361 0.87 7.61 -30.86
N GLY A 362 -0.03 6.63 -30.87
CA GLY A 362 0.33 5.23 -30.64
C GLY A 362 1.31 4.73 -31.71
N ASP A 363 2.36 4.06 -31.26
CA ASP A 363 3.27 3.33 -32.14
C ASP A 363 2.94 1.83 -32.06
N ASN A 364 2.26 1.38 -33.12
CA ASN A 364 2.09 -0.04 -33.46
C ASN A 364 3.34 -0.49 -34.20
N GLY A 365 4.19 -1.29 -33.55
CA GLY A 365 5.40 -1.85 -34.13
C GLY A 365 5.41 -3.38 -34.14
N SER A 366 4.53 -4.01 -34.90
CA SER A 366 4.71 -5.39 -35.36
C SER A 366 5.65 -5.41 -36.57
N ASN A 367 6.82 -6.06 -36.47
CA ASN A 367 7.34 -6.97 -37.49
C ASN A 367 8.74 -7.54 -37.15
N SER A 368 8.83 -8.86 -37.28
CA SER A 368 10.01 -9.74 -37.43
C SER A 368 10.72 -10.20 -36.16
#